data_AF-A0A183Q5G7-F1
#
_entry.id   AF-A0A183Q5G7-F1
#
_cell.length_a   1.000
_cell.length_b   1.000
_cell.length_c   1.000
_cell.angle_alpha   90.00
_cell.angle_beta   90.00
_cell.angle_gamma   90.00
#
_symmetry.space_group_name_H-M   'P 1'
#
loop_
_entity.id
_entity.type
_entity.pdbx_description
1 polymer ?
#
loop_
_entity_poly.entity_id
_entity_poly.type
_entity_poly.pdbx_seq_one_letter_code
_entity_poly.pdbx_strand_id
1 'polypeptide(L)'
;MKVAINTSRTRAEKAKTQAGYTEVNKQVKRSIRTDKRKYVDGLAMTAGKAAREGNMRQLYDTTKKLCGNRRKPERPVKSKEGKVIANIEEQRSSWEEHFRELLNRPAPLNTPNIEAAPTDLPINVGPPTIEEIGVAILHVRTHLRPTQTS
;
A
#
# COMPACT_ATOMS: atom_id res chain seq x y z
N MET A 1 2.86 2.33 -47.68
CA MET A 1 3.01 3.77 -47.36
C MET A 1 4.46 4.28 -47.50
N LYS A 2 5.46 3.70 -46.82
CA LYS A 2 6.89 4.08 -46.99
C LYS A 2 7.38 4.06 -48.45
N VAL A 3 6.93 3.10 -49.25
CA VAL A 3 7.29 2.98 -50.67
C VAL A 3 6.78 4.16 -51.51
N ALA A 4 5.58 4.66 -51.23
CA ALA A 4 4.94 5.77 -51.96
C ALA A 4 5.58 7.15 -51.67
N ILE A 5 6.10 7.34 -50.45
CA ILE A 5 6.84 8.55 -50.07
C ILE A 5 8.14 8.64 -50.88
N ASN A 6 8.83 7.52 -51.09
CA ASN A 6 10.11 7.48 -51.81
C ASN A 6 9.97 7.58 -53.34
N THR A 7 8.84 7.15 -53.91
CA THR A 7 8.56 7.18 -55.37
C THR A 7 7.92 8.49 -55.88
N SER A 8 7.48 9.38 -54.98
CA SER A 8 6.81 10.62 -55.40
C SER A 8 7.75 11.63 -56.09
N ARG A 9 7.24 12.22 -57.17
CA ARG A 9 8.03 12.91 -58.22
C ARG A 9 8.44 14.36 -57.87
N THR A 10 7.78 15.00 -56.90
CA THR A 10 7.98 16.42 -56.56
C THR A 10 8.00 16.63 -55.04
N ARG A 11 8.76 17.62 -54.53
CA ARG A 11 8.88 17.90 -53.08
C ARG A 11 7.53 18.15 -52.39
N ALA A 12 6.57 18.79 -53.06
CA ALA A 12 5.25 19.06 -52.51
C ALA A 12 4.44 17.77 -52.25
N GLU A 13 4.53 16.79 -53.15
CA GLU A 13 3.84 15.49 -52.99
C GLU A 13 4.49 14.64 -51.88
N LYS A 14 5.81 14.71 -51.70
CA LYS A 14 6.51 14.14 -50.54
C LYS A 14 6.01 14.75 -49.23
N ALA A 15 5.89 16.08 -49.18
CA ALA A 15 5.41 16.78 -47.98
C ALA A 15 3.96 16.40 -47.64
N LYS A 16 3.05 16.34 -48.64
CA LYS A 16 1.66 15.91 -48.44
C LYS A 16 1.55 14.48 -47.93
N THR A 17 2.25 13.54 -48.56
CA THR A 17 2.22 12.11 -48.17
C THR A 17 2.83 11.88 -46.78
N GLN A 18 3.93 12.58 -46.46
CA GLN A 18 4.53 12.56 -45.12
C GLN A 18 3.60 13.15 -44.06
N ALA A 19 2.94 14.28 -44.35
CA ALA A 19 1.98 14.90 -43.46
C ALA A 19 0.81 13.95 -43.15
N GLY A 20 0.25 13.31 -44.19
CA GLY A 20 -0.79 12.29 -44.04
C GLY A 20 -0.35 11.11 -43.16
N TYR A 21 0.88 10.61 -43.35
CA TYR A 21 1.43 9.54 -42.49
C TYR A 21 1.54 9.96 -41.02
N THR A 22 2.02 11.18 -40.74
CA THR A 22 2.09 11.69 -39.36
C THR A 22 0.73 11.83 -38.71
N GLU A 23 -0.30 12.24 -39.45
CA GLU A 23 -1.65 12.40 -38.91
C GLU A 23 -2.27 11.05 -38.55
N VAL A 24 -2.20 10.08 -39.45
CA VAL A 24 -2.68 8.71 -39.18
C VAL A 24 -1.92 8.09 -38.00
N ASN A 25 -0.60 8.28 -37.91
CA ASN A 25 0.19 7.79 -36.78
C ASN A 25 -0.20 8.44 -35.45
N LYS A 26 -0.51 9.74 -35.43
CA LYS A 26 -1.05 10.42 -34.24
C LYS A 26 -2.40 9.82 -33.85
N GLN A 27 -3.28 9.59 -34.82
CA GLN A 27 -4.60 8.99 -34.57
C GLN A 27 -4.49 7.58 -33.98
N VAL A 28 -3.63 6.72 -34.56
CA VAL A 28 -3.37 5.36 -34.05
C VAL A 28 -2.83 5.40 -32.62
N LYS A 29 -1.87 6.30 -32.32
CA LYS A 29 -1.36 6.44 -30.94
C LYS A 29 -2.42 6.93 -29.97
N ARG A 30 -3.35 7.79 -30.41
CA ARG A 30 -4.48 8.23 -29.57
C ARG A 30 -5.46 7.09 -29.34
N SER A 31 -5.83 6.33 -30.38
CA SER A 31 -6.75 5.19 -30.24
C SER A 31 -6.18 4.13 -29.31
N ILE A 32 -4.91 3.73 -29.46
CA ILE A 32 -4.25 2.77 -28.57
C ILE A 32 -4.30 3.22 -27.10
N ARG A 33 -4.06 4.51 -26.83
CA ARG A 33 -4.13 5.05 -25.46
C ARG A 33 -5.54 5.04 -24.91
N THR A 34 -6.54 5.30 -25.74
CA THR A 34 -7.95 5.25 -25.35
C THR A 34 -8.38 3.81 -25.09
N ASP A 35 -8.00 2.88 -25.95
CA ASP A 35 -8.34 1.46 -25.80
C ASP A 35 -7.72 0.86 -24.54
N LYS A 36 -6.46 1.19 -24.26
CA LYS A 36 -5.81 0.80 -23.00
C LYS A 36 -6.55 1.33 -21.78
N ARG A 37 -7.04 2.58 -21.81
CA ARG A 37 -7.85 3.16 -20.72
C ARG A 37 -9.15 2.39 -20.55
N LYS A 38 -9.90 2.17 -21.63
CA LYS A 38 -11.15 1.39 -21.60
C LYS A 38 -10.96 -0.01 -21.03
N TYR A 39 -9.88 -0.70 -21.41
CA TYR A 39 -9.54 -2.01 -20.87
C TYR A 39 -9.29 -1.98 -19.36
N VAL A 40 -8.50 -1.02 -18.87
CA VAL A 40 -8.22 -0.85 -17.44
C VAL A 40 -9.49 -0.49 -16.65
N ASP A 41 -10.31 0.41 -17.17
CA ASP A 41 -11.57 0.81 -16.55
C ASP A 41 -12.55 -0.36 -16.45
N GLY A 42 -12.64 -1.19 -17.49
CA GLY A 42 -13.47 -2.41 -17.48
C GLY A 42 -13.03 -3.45 -16.44
N LEU A 43 -11.71 -3.62 -16.26
CA LEU A 43 -11.16 -4.47 -15.20
C LEU A 43 -11.48 -3.91 -13.81
N ALA A 44 -11.32 -2.60 -13.61
CA ALA A 44 -11.65 -1.96 -12.34
C ALA A 44 -13.14 -2.09 -12.00
N MET A 45 -14.02 -1.94 -13.00
CA MET A 45 -15.46 -2.13 -12.84
C MET A 45 -15.79 -3.58 -12.45
N THR A 46 -15.14 -4.57 -13.07
CA THR A 46 -15.29 -5.99 -12.73
C THR A 46 -14.84 -6.27 -11.29
N ALA A 47 -13.69 -5.73 -10.89
CA ALA A 47 -13.19 -5.86 -9.52
C ALA A 47 -14.17 -5.25 -8.49
N GLY A 48 -14.73 -4.07 -8.78
CA GLY A 48 -15.72 -3.42 -7.93
C GLY A 48 -17.02 -4.22 -7.81
N LYS A 49 -17.47 -4.87 -8.89
CA LYS A 49 -18.62 -5.79 -8.86
C LYS A 49 -18.35 -7.00 -7.99
N ALA A 50 -17.20 -7.65 -8.17
CA ALA A 50 -16.78 -8.78 -7.36
C ALA A 50 -16.69 -8.43 -5.86
N ALA A 51 -16.25 -7.22 -5.52
CA ALA A 51 -16.25 -6.73 -4.13
C ALA A 51 -17.66 -6.69 -3.53
N ARG A 52 -18.62 -6.13 -4.27
CA ARG A 52 -20.02 -6.01 -3.83
C ARG A 52 -20.70 -7.37 -3.67
N GLU A 53 -20.37 -8.32 -4.55
CA GLU A 53 -20.90 -9.68 -4.53
C GLU A 53 -20.17 -10.61 -3.54
N GLY A 54 -19.14 -10.10 -2.83
CA GLY A 54 -18.34 -10.90 -1.89
C GLY A 54 -17.43 -11.95 -2.55
N ASN A 55 -17.23 -11.88 -3.88
CA ASN A 55 -16.38 -12.80 -4.62
C ASN A 55 -14.89 -12.42 -4.51
N MET A 56 -14.30 -12.73 -3.36
CA MET A 56 -12.92 -12.36 -3.02
C MET A 56 -11.88 -12.94 -3.99
N ARG A 57 -12.12 -14.14 -4.53
CA ARG A 57 -11.21 -14.78 -5.48
C ARG A 57 -11.10 -13.96 -6.77
N GLN A 58 -12.22 -13.60 -7.37
CA GLN A 58 -12.23 -12.77 -8.58
C GLN A 58 -11.68 -11.37 -8.32
N LEU A 59 -12.01 -10.77 -7.17
CA LEU A 59 -11.46 -9.47 -6.78
C LEU A 59 -9.93 -9.51 -6.74
N TYR A 60 -9.35 -10.52 -6.10
CA TYR A 60 -7.90 -10.69 -6.01
C TYR A 60 -7.26 -10.88 -7.39
N ASP A 61 -7.78 -11.79 -8.22
CA ASP A 61 -7.22 -12.07 -9.55
C ASP A 61 -7.25 -10.84 -10.47
N THR A 62 -8.35 -10.09 -10.44
CA THR A 62 -8.52 -8.88 -11.26
C THR A 62 -7.60 -7.76 -10.79
N THR A 63 -7.46 -7.59 -9.48
CA THR A 63 -6.53 -6.61 -8.88
C THR A 63 -5.08 -6.97 -9.17
N LYS A 64 -4.74 -8.26 -9.14
CA LYS A 64 -3.40 -8.77 -9.52
C LYS A 64 -3.07 -8.47 -10.98
N LYS A 65 -4.04 -8.64 -11.89
CA LYS A 65 -3.90 -8.26 -13.31
C LYS A 65 -3.71 -6.75 -13.48
N LEU A 66 -4.43 -5.92 -12.71
CA LEU A 66 -4.32 -4.46 -12.75
C LEU A 66 -2.98 -3.93 -12.22
N CYS A 67 -2.49 -4.50 -11.11
CA CYS A 67 -1.26 -4.05 -10.47
C CYS A 67 0.00 -4.37 -11.29
N GLY A 68 -0.10 -5.32 -12.22
CA GLY A 68 1.01 -5.81 -13.04
C GLY A 68 2.16 -6.39 -12.20
N ASN A 69 3.26 -6.72 -12.85
CA ASN A 69 4.48 -7.11 -12.15
C ASN A 69 5.20 -5.86 -11.65
N ARG A 70 4.75 -5.29 -10.52
CA ARG A 70 5.62 -4.42 -9.72
C ARG A 70 6.85 -5.26 -9.34
N ARG A 71 8.04 -4.86 -9.82
CA ARG A 71 9.31 -5.38 -9.30
C ARG A 71 9.33 -5.04 -7.81
N LYS A 72 8.91 -5.97 -6.98
CA LYS A 72 9.23 -5.91 -5.57
C LYS A 72 10.72 -6.23 -5.51
N PRO A 73 11.60 -5.37 -4.95
CA PRO A 73 12.82 -5.91 -4.41
C PRO A 73 12.39 -6.98 -3.42
N GLU A 74 12.87 -8.19 -3.60
CA GLU A 74 12.73 -9.25 -2.61
C GLU A 74 13.32 -8.69 -1.33
N ARG A 75 12.46 -8.33 -0.37
CA ARG A 75 12.93 -7.81 0.91
C ARG A 75 13.49 -9.01 1.64
N PRO A 76 14.82 -9.10 1.80
CA PRO A 76 15.39 -10.28 2.40
C PRO A 76 14.92 -10.34 3.86
N VAL A 77 14.41 -11.50 4.27
CA VAL A 77 14.01 -11.72 5.66
C VAL A 77 15.26 -12.02 6.46
N LYS A 78 15.39 -11.44 7.65
CA LYS A 78 16.49 -11.76 8.55
C LYS A 78 16.12 -12.98 9.39
N SER A 79 17.07 -13.90 9.58
CA SER A 79 16.96 -14.99 10.54
C SER A 79 16.96 -14.45 11.98
N LYS A 80 16.70 -15.32 12.97
CA LYS A 80 16.79 -14.99 14.40
C LYS A 80 18.18 -14.48 14.79
N GLU A 81 19.22 -14.92 14.08
CA GLU A 81 20.63 -14.52 14.25
C GLU A 81 20.99 -13.23 13.48
N GLY A 82 19.99 -12.57 12.88
CA GLY A 82 20.17 -11.32 12.13
C GLY A 82 20.76 -11.48 10.72
N LYS A 83 20.98 -12.72 10.25
CA LYS A 83 21.53 -13.01 8.92
C LYS A 83 20.44 -12.85 7.86
N VAL A 84 20.78 -12.20 6.75
CA VAL A 84 19.88 -12.03 5.61
C VAL A 84 19.67 -13.37 4.90
N ILE A 85 18.43 -13.83 4.84
CA ILE A 85 17.98 -15.01 4.09
C ILE A 85 17.45 -14.54 2.74
N ALA A 86 18.10 -14.98 1.66
CA ALA A 86 17.73 -14.68 0.27
C ALA A 86 17.03 -15.86 -0.44
N ASN A 87 17.04 -17.06 0.14
CA ASN A 87 16.43 -18.26 -0.43
C ASN A 87 14.99 -18.44 0.09
N ILE A 88 14.04 -18.70 -0.82
CA ILE A 88 12.62 -18.90 -0.52
C ILE A 88 12.38 -20.11 0.39
N GLU A 89 13.13 -21.20 0.23
CA GLU A 89 12.97 -22.40 1.07
C GLU A 89 13.42 -22.14 2.51
N GLU A 90 14.55 -21.46 2.67
CA GLU A 90 15.07 -21.05 3.98
C GLU A 90 14.14 -20.05 4.67
N GLN A 91 13.57 -19.11 3.90
CA GLN A 91 12.60 -18.16 4.43
C GLN A 91 11.35 -18.89 4.95
N ARG A 92 10.85 -19.89 4.22
CA ARG A 92 9.72 -20.73 4.66
C ARG A 92 10.06 -21.52 5.93
N SER A 93 11.24 -22.12 5.99
CA SER A 93 11.72 -22.86 7.16
C SER A 93 11.80 -21.96 8.41
N SER A 94 12.38 -20.76 8.28
CA SER A 94 12.42 -19.79 9.39
C SER A 94 11.03 -19.32 9.82
N TRP A 95 10.09 -19.11 8.90
CA TRP A 95 8.69 -18.81 9.26
C TRP A 95 8.05 -19.98 10.01
N GLU A 96 8.22 -21.21 9.54
CA GLU A 96 7.67 -22.41 10.18
C GLU A 96 8.22 -22.58 11.60
N GLU A 97 9.52 -22.39 11.80
CA GLU A 97 10.14 -22.47 13.11
C GLU A 97 9.61 -21.38 14.07
N HIS A 98 9.54 -20.14 13.60
CA HIS A 98 9.03 -19.03 14.41
C HIS A 98 7.56 -19.23 14.81
N PHE A 99 6.72 -19.67 13.87
CA PHE A 99 5.31 -19.97 14.17
C PHE A 99 5.14 -21.23 15.02
N ARG A 100 6.00 -22.24 14.86
CA ARG A 100 5.98 -23.42 15.74
C ARG A 100 6.28 -23.04 17.18
N GLU A 101 7.28 -22.20 17.43
CA GLU A 101 7.62 -21.72 18.77
C GLU A 101 6.50 -20.87 19.38
N LEU A 102 5.95 -19.95 18.59
CA LEU A 102 4.91 -19.02 19.06
C LEU A 102 3.58 -19.74 19.36
N LEU A 103 3.16 -20.65 18.48
CA LEU A 103 1.83 -21.28 18.56
C LEU A 103 1.81 -22.58 19.38
N ASN A 104 2.97 -23.25 19.55
CA ASN A 104 3.06 -24.49 20.34
C ASN A 104 3.78 -24.29 21.69
N ARG A 105 3.82 -23.06 22.21
CA ARG A 105 4.40 -22.79 23.52
C ARG A 105 3.65 -23.63 24.58
N PRO A 106 4.32 -24.55 25.30
CA PRO A 106 3.68 -25.29 26.37
C PRO A 106 3.21 -24.33 27.46
N ALA A 107 2.14 -24.69 28.16
CA ALA A 107 1.68 -23.92 29.32
C ALA A 107 2.87 -23.72 30.27
N PRO A 108 3.18 -22.47 30.69
CA PRO A 108 4.30 -22.22 31.58
C PRO A 108 4.13 -23.06 32.86
N LEU A 109 5.17 -23.86 33.17
CA LEU A 109 5.19 -24.80 34.29
C LEU A 109 5.08 -24.10 35.65
N ASN A 110 5.57 -22.87 35.71
CA ASN A 110 5.40 -22.01 36.86
C ASN A 110 4.13 -21.19 36.63
N THR A 111 3.16 -21.31 37.53
CA THR A 111 2.16 -20.25 37.70
C THR A 111 2.93 -18.94 37.91
N PRO A 112 2.69 -17.89 37.12
CA PRO A 112 3.29 -16.60 37.40
C PRO A 112 2.90 -16.24 38.84
N ASN A 113 3.88 -16.13 39.74
CA ASN A 113 3.64 -15.56 41.05
C ASN A 113 3.40 -14.07 40.82
N ILE A 114 2.16 -13.73 40.49
CA ILE A 114 1.71 -12.34 40.42
C ILE A 114 1.66 -11.91 41.88
N GLU A 115 2.76 -11.32 42.37
CA GLU A 115 2.68 -10.55 43.61
C GLU A 115 1.52 -9.58 43.44
N ALA A 116 0.58 -9.62 44.37
CA ALA A 116 -0.57 -8.74 44.35
C ALA A 116 -0.05 -7.31 44.18
N ALA A 117 -0.48 -6.64 43.11
CA ALA A 117 -0.19 -5.24 42.92
C ALA A 117 -0.54 -4.51 44.22
N PRO A 118 0.32 -3.63 44.77
CA PRO A 118 -0.04 -2.84 45.93
C PRO A 118 -1.39 -2.15 45.67
N THR A 119 -2.43 -2.61 46.38
CA THR A 119 -3.81 -2.18 46.11
C THR A 119 -4.03 -0.71 46.43
N ASP A 120 -3.23 -0.15 47.34
CA ASP A 120 -3.25 1.27 47.68
C ASP A 120 -2.16 2.02 46.92
N LEU A 121 -2.44 2.31 45.64
CA LEU A 121 -1.89 3.53 45.09
C LEU A 121 -2.58 4.69 45.83
N PRO A 122 -1.85 5.68 46.35
CA PRO A 122 -2.42 6.87 46.99
C PRO A 122 -3.06 7.79 45.93
N ILE A 123 -4.03 7.25 45.20
CA ILE A 123 -4.81 7.94 44.21
C ILE A 123 -6.10 8.33 44.92
N ASN A 124 -6.31 9.63 45.07
CA ASN A 124 -7.56 10.16 45.56
C ASN A 124 -8.66 9.82 44.53
N VAL A 125 -9.48 8.80 44.82
CA VAL A 125 -10.66 8.43 44.03
C VAL A 125 -11.90 9.25 44.42
N GLY A 126 -11.75 10.24 45.30
CA GLY A 126 -12.81 11.17 45.66
C GLY A 126 -13.13 12.17 44.54
N PRO A 127 -14.27 12.87 44.64
CA PRO A 127 -14.62 13.93 43.70
C PRO A 127 -13.57 15.04 43.72
N PRO A 128 -13.24 15.63 42.55
CA PRO A 128 -12.23 16.68 42.47
C PRO A 128 -12.66 17.93 43.25
N THR A 129 -11.70 18.54 43.94
CA THR A 129 -11.91 19.79 44.66
C THR A 129 -11.98 20.98 43.71
N ILE A 130 -12.61 22.07 44.15
CA ILE A 130 -12.75 23.31 43.35
C ILE A 130 -11.38 23.88 42.95
N GLU A 131 -10.38 23.73 43.83
CA GLU A 131 -9.01 24.19 43.60
C GLU A 131 -8.31 23.38 42.49
N GLU A 132 -8.43 22.04 42.53
CA GLU A 132 -7.89 21.14 41.50
C GLU A 132 -8.50 21.44 40.12
N ILE A 133 -9.80 21.71 40.07
CA ILE A 133 -10.51 22.11 38.85
C ILE A 133 -9.94 23.45 38.32
N GLY A 134 -9.72 24.43 39.20
CA GLY A 134 -9.14 25.72 38.84
C GLY A 134 -7.73 25.60 38.25
N VAL A 135 -6.88 24.78 38.86
CA VAL A 135 -5.51 24.53 38.38
C VAL A 135 -5.51 23.82 37.02
N ALA A 136 -6.39 22.83 36.82
CA ALA A 136 -6.51 22.11 35.55
C ALA A 136 -6.95 23.05 34.41
N ILE A 137 -7.92 23.93 34.66
CA ILE A 137 -8.39 24.92 33.68
C ILE A 137 -7.26 25.90 33.31
N LEU A 138 -6.50 26.38 34.29
CA LEU A 138 -5.34 27.25 34.05
C LEU A 138 -4.29 26.54 33.19
N HIS A 139 -3.99 25.28 33.49
CA HIS A 139 -2.99 24.48 32.77
C HIS A 139 -3.39 24.23 31.30
N VAL A 140 -4.66 23.93 31.03
CA VAL A 140 -5.15 23.78 29.65
C VAL A 140 -5.04 25.09 28.87
N ARG A 141 -5.33 26.22 29.54
CA ARG A 141 -5.28 27.55 28.92
C ARG A 141 -3.86 28.03 28.61
N THR A 142 -2.83 27.59 29.35
CA THR A 142 -1.44 27.90 29.02
C THR A 142 -0.94 27.11 27.80
N HIS A 143 -1.41 25.87 27.62
CA HIS A 143 -1.00 25.00 26.50
C HIS A 143 -1.82 25.21 25.21
N LEU A 144 -2.98 25.85 25.29
CA LEU A 144 -3.79 26.24 24.14
C LEU A 144 -3.44 27.63 23.55
N ARG A 145 -2.42 28.31 24.06
CA ARG A 145 -1.94 29.54 23.39
C ARG A 145 -1.26 29.14 22.07
N PRO A 146 -1.79 29.54 20.90
CA PRO A 146 -1.04 29.37 19.67
C PRO A 146 0.21 30.23 19.79
N THR A 147 1.37 29.61 19.58
CA THR A 147 2.64 30.28 19.40
C THR A 147 2.49 31.24 18.21
N GLN A 148 2.20 32.51 18.49
CA GLN A 148 2.42 33.60 17.55
C GLN A 148 3.94 33.74 17.44
N THR A 149 4.53 33.02 16.49
CA THR A 149 5.89 33.26 16.03
C THR A 149 5.86 34.49 15.13
N SER A 150 6.56 35.55 15.56
CA SER A 150 7.05 36.62 14.69
C SER A 150 8.56 36.57 14.64
#